data_AF-X7F8C3-F1
#
_entry.id   AF-X7F8C3-F1
#
_cell.length_a   1.000
_cell.length_b   1.000
_cell.length_c   1.000
_cell.angle_alpha   90.00
_cell.angle_beta   90.00
_cell.angle_gamma   90.00
#
_symmetry.space_group_name_H-M   'P 1'
#
loop_
_entity.id
_entity.type
_entity.pdbx_description
1 polymer ?
#
loop_
_entity_poly.entity_id
_entity_poly.type
_entity_poly.pdbx_seq_one_letter_code
_entity_poly.pdbx_strand_id
1 'polypeptide(L)'
;MIFGLSCPAARVCDVSDAAIAATGATAFRVPLTAADLAEPGDRTRLRDALTRLADRFEVLPALDIAAAGDACADVDCARALDRLIALCGDAVRRIELRCLGWDGAGDSRLLAALDAATDRMRAIGIAPVLGGPGTARADRLRRLQAAGVLARVDAVALETPGRSDPDWLARVAEARVEIAALKAGTGVWITDAAAPREATAASGLRHFCAARDAGADRLYWRGAAEAGADANPDRTLVARLLAEGGPERVRSLSEMAAPRTIRRARPVLVTGGSGFIGSNLAESFLSDGHDVVVYDNLERAGVVRNLDGLAARHRDRLHVVPQSLLDRQPLTEAVRDAGAIVHLAGQTAVTTSMTAPIRDFDVNARGTLLLLEAMRRDNPGVPLVFASTNKVYGRLEAVEVAEDGDACAPRDADLARRGIGEDAELSLATPYGCSKGVADQYVLDFARSYGLRTAVLRMSCVYGPNQFGTEDQGWVAHFLLRALENGPITLFGSGRQVRDVLYVDDAVDAYRRVLDRIDAVSGKAFNLGGGPANAVSLLALLREIEAVTGRTVDVRHAPWRPGDQPWFVSDCARLGAATGWAAATGWRDGLARLAAWFTGTADGGTAVERKTA
;
A
#
# COMPACT_ATOMS: atom_id res chain seq x y z
N MET A 1 18.43 16.43 11.02
CA MET A 1 18.68 15.68 9.78
C MET A 1 17.75 16.19 8.69
N ILE A 2 18.27 16.41 7.49
CA ILE A 2 17.49 16.78 6.30
C ILE A 2 17.07 15.52 5.55
N PHE A 3 15.79 15.43 5.19
CA PHE A 3 15.27 14.34 4.37
C PHE A 3 15.14 14.79 2.92
N GLY A 4 15.64 13.97 2.00
CA GLY A 4 15.53 14.19 0.57
C GLY A 4 15.21 12.93 -0.20
N LEU A 5 14.83 13.12 -1.46
CA LEU A 5 14.65 12.02 -2.42
C LEU A 5 15.83 11.94 -3.38
N SER A 6 16.09 10.74 -3.90
CA SER A 6 17.05 10.52 -4.97
C SER A 6 16.30 10.03 -6.21
N CYS A 7 16.47 10.72 -7.35
CA CYS A 7 15.86 10.35 -8.64
C CYS A 7 16.90 10.45 -9.76
N PRO A 8 17.09 9.39 -10.58
CA PRO A 8 18.00 9.43 -11.72
C PRO A 8 17.65 10.54 -12.72
N ALA A 9 18.66 11.11 -13.38
CA ALA A 9 18.48 12.17 -14.38
C ALA A 9 17.47 11.80 -15.48
N ALA A 10 17.44 10.54 -15.93
CA ALA A 10 16.50 10.06 -16.94
C ALA A 10 15.02 10.22 -16.57
N ARG A 11 14.67 10.35 -15.28
CA ARG A 11 13.29 10.47 -14.82
C ARG A 11 12.99 11.80 -14.13
N VAL A 12 14.00 12.64 -13.88
CA VAL A 12 13.84 13.88 -13.10
C VAL A 12 12.83 14.85 -13.72
N CYS A 13 12.75 14.86 -15.06
CA CYS A 13 11.82 15.67 -15.83
C CYS A 13 10.35 15.27 -15.62
N ASP A 14 10.09 13.99 -15.33
CA ASP A 14 8.74 13.43 -15.21
C ASP A 14 8.19 13.51 -13.78
N VAL A 15 9.02 13.93 -12.81
CA VAL A 15 8.59 14.03 -11.41
C VAL A 15 7.84 15.34 -11.17
N SER A 16 6.70 15.24 -10.49
CA SER A 16 5.90 16.39 -10.05
C SER A 16 6.45 16.98 -8.75
N ASP A 17 6.65 18.30 -8.71
CA ASP A 17 7.09 19.01 -7.51
C ASP A 17 6.09 18.88 -6.36
N ALA A 18 4.79 18.83 -6.67
CA ALA A 18 3.74 18.61 -5.67
C ALA A 18 3.86 17.19 -5.08
N ALA A 19 4.15 16.19 -5.91
CA ALA A 19 4.37 14.82 -5.44
C ALA A 19 5.62 14.71 -4.56
N ILE A 20 6.71 15.39 -4.92
CA ILE A 20 7.93 15.45 -4.07
C ILE A 20 7.62 16.13 -2.74
N ALA A 21 6.97 17.30 -2.77
CA ALA A 21 6.65 18.06 -1.57
C ALA A 21 5.74 17.26 -0.60
N ALA A 22 4.78 16.49 -1.15
CA ALA A 22 3.92 15.62 -0.35
C ALA A 22 4.70 14.56 0.45
N THR A 23 5.92 14.18 0.02
CA THR A 23 6.78 13.26 0.76
C THR A 23 7.44 13.85 2.01
N GLY A 24 7.32 15.17 2.22
CA GLY A 24 8.05 15.90 3.26
C GLY A 24 9.54 16.07 2.96
N ALA A 25 10.00 15.77 1.73
CA ALA A 25 11.37 16.00 1.31
C ALA A 25 11.63 17.50 1.14
N THR A 26 12.77 17.96 1.66
CA THR A 26 13.25 19.34 1.52
C THR A 26 14.53 19.42 0.68
N ALA A 27 15.07 18.29 0.27
CA ALA A 27 16.24 18.18 -0.59
C ALA A 27 16.01 17.14 -1.70
N PHE A 28 16.70 17.29 -2.82
CA PHE A 28 16.54 16.43 -3.98
C PHE A 28 17.88 16.12 -4.62
N ARG A 29 18.22 14.83 -4.71
CA ARG A 29 19.48 14.34 -5.28
C ARG A 29 19.25 13.81 -6.69
N VAL A 30 20.13 14.23 -7.62
CA VAL A 30 20.07 13.83 -9.04
C VAL A 30 21.39 13.17 -9.43
N PRO A 31 21.47 11.83 -9.43
CA PRO A 31 22.61 11.10 -9.97
C PRO A 31 22.76 11.36 -11.47
N LEU A 32 23.99 11.65 -11.89
CA LEU A 32 24.36 12.09 -13.23
C LEU A 32 25.63 11.36 -13.69
N THR A 33 25.61 10.93 -14.94
CA THR A 33 26.78 10.43 -15.67
C THR A 33 27.34 11.51 -16.60
N ALA A 34 28.57 11.33 -17.08
CA ALA A 34 29.12 12.20 -18.12
C ALA A 34 28.28 12.17 -19.42
N ALA A 35 27.63 11.05 -19.72
CA ALA A 35 26.76 10.89 -20.89
C ALA A 35 25.50 11.76 -20.79
N ASP A 36 24.88 11.86 -19.61
CA ASP A 36 23.73 12.74 -19.35
C ASP A 36 24.04 14.23 -19.62
N LEU A 37 25.32 14.60 -19.59
CA LEU A 37 25.82 15.96 -19.83
C LEU A 37 26.42 16.17 -21.23
N ALA A 38 26.44 15.14 -22.08
CA ALA A 38 27.07 15.24 -23.41
C ALA A 38 26.15 15.89 -24.44
N GLU A 39 24.89 15.45 -24.52
CA GLU A 39 23.95 15.85 -25.55
C GLU A 39 23.33 17.23 -25.27
N PRO A 40 23.29 18.17 -26.24
CA PRO A 40 22.70 19.50 -26.04
C PRO A 40 21.22 19.48 -25.66
N GLY A 41 20.44 18.57 -26.25
CA GLY A 41 18.99 18.45 -25.99
C GLY A 41 18.69 18.00 -24.56
N ASP A 42 19.42 17.00 -24.08
CA ASP A 42 19.28 16.46 -22.73
C ASP A 42 19.73 17.48 -21.67
N ARG A 43 20.79 18.24 -21.96
CA ARG A 43 21.24 19.34 -21.10
C ARG A 43 20.20 20.43 -20.89
N THR A 44 19.45 20.81 -21.93
CA THR A 44 18.38 21.82 -21.79
C THR A 44 17.28 21.30 -20.89
N ARG A 45 16.81 20.06 -21.11
CA ARG A 45 15.79 19.44 -20.27
C ARG A 45 16.24 19.32 -18.81
N LEU A 46 17.48 18.90 -18.59
CA LEU A 46 18.06 18.77 -17.26
C LEU A 46 18.20 20.14 -16.58
N ARG A 47 18.62 21.19 -17.30
CA ARG A 47 18.66 22.56 -16.77
C ARG A 47 17.30 23.00 -16.26
N ASP A 48 16.28 22.85 -17.09
CA ASP A 48 14.92 23.28 -16.76
C ASP A 48 14.42 22.52 -15.51
N ALA A 49 14.66 21.20 -15.47
CA ALA A 49 14.28 20.37 -14.33
C ALA A 49 15.02 20.75 -13.03
N LEU A 50 16.33 20.96 -13.08
CA LEU A 50 17.13 21.34 -11.89
C LEU A 50 16.78 22.75 -11.40
N THR A 51 16.55 23.70 -12.31
CA THR A 51 16.15 25.07 -11.96
C THR A 51 14.78 25.06 -11.28
N ARG A 52 13.80 24.37 -11.88
CA ARG A 52 12.46 24.17 -11.28
C ARG A 52 12.55 23.55 -9.89
N LEU A 53 13.39 22.52 -9.71
CA LEU A 53 13.56 21.87 -8.40
C LEU A 53 14.23 22.80 -7.39
N ALA A 54 15.21 23.60 -7.81
CA ALA A 54 15.95 24.50 -6.93
C ALA A 54 15.09 25.64 -6.35
N ASP A 55 13.99 26.00 -7.01
CA ASP A 55 13.01 26.97 -6.47
C ASP A 55 12.34 26.48 -5.19
N ARG A 56 12.29 25.15 -4.96
CA ARG A 56 11.52 24.54 -3.87
C ARG A 56 12.33 23.63 -2.96
N PHE A 57 13.42 23.07 -3.46
CA PHE A 57 14.21 22.05 -2.76
C PHE A 57 15.69 22.37 -2.82
N GLU A 58 16.45 21.91 -1.82
CA GLU A 58 17.90 21.91 -1.93
C GLU A 58 18.35 20.82 -2.91
N VAL A 59 18.85 21.22 -4.08
CA VAL A 59 19.27 20.29 -5.12
C VAL A 59 20.73 19.86 -4.93
N LEU A 60 20.97 18.55 -5.00
CA LEU A 60 22.29 17.92 -4.98
C LEU A 60 22.51 17.12 -6.27
N PRO A 61 23.08 17.73 -7.32
CA PRO A 61 23.58 16.97 -8.46
C PRO A 61 24.73 16.08 -8.00
N ALA A 62 24.71 14.81 -8.42
CA ALA A 62 25.72 13.82 -8.03
C ALA A 62 26.39 13.23 -9.26
N LEU A 63 27.59 13.76 -9.58
CA LEU A 63 28.34 13.44 -10.80
C LEU A 63 29.23 12.22 -10.59
N ASP A 64 29.08 11.22 -11.46
CA ASP A 64 29.96 10.05 -11.50
C ASP A 64 31.35 10.42 -12.05
N ILE A 65 32.36 10.21 -11.21
CA ILE A 65 33.78 10.30 -11.55
C ILE A 65 34.26 8.86 -11.71
N ALA A 66 34.34 8.39 -12.95
CA ALA A 66 34.71 7.02 -13.25
C ALA A 66 36.13 6.70 -12.75
N ALA A 67 36.31 5.55 -12.09
CA ALA A 67 37.62 5.00 -11.73
C ALA A 67 37.73 3.54 -12.20
N ALA A 68 38.42 3.33 -13.33
CA ALA A 68 39.43 2.29 -13.61
C ALA A 68 39.58 2.05 -15.12
N GLY A 69 40.73 2.40 -15.70
CA GLY A 69 41.26 1.75 -16.91
C GLY A 69 41.56 2.61 -18.14
N ASP A 70 41.04 3.84 -18.26
CA ASP A 70 41.21 4.62 -19.48
C ASP A 70 41.82 6.00 -19.23
N ALA A 71 42.87 6.35 -20.00
CA ALA A 71 43.61 7.62 -19.88
C ALA A 71 42.75 8.86 -20.24
N CYS A 72 41.52 8.65 -20.72
CA CYS A 72 40.55 9.69 -21.07
C CYS A 72 39.76 10.25 -19.84
N ALA A 73 39.84 9.60 -18.68
CA ALA A 73 38.99 9.91 -17.52
C ALA A 73 39.24 11.30 -16.87
N ASP A 74 40.47 11.80 -16.86
CA ASP A 74 40.80 13.09 -16.21
C ASP A 74 40.22 14.31 -16.96
N VAL A 75 40.29 14.29 -18.30
CA VAL A 75 39.82 15.39 -19.16
C VAL A 75 38.30 15.44 -19.21
N ASP A 76 37.64 14.28 -19.18
CA ASP A 76 36.19 14.21 -19.23
C ASP A 76 35.51 14.54 -17.90
N CYS A 77 36.14 14.25 -16.75
CA CYS A 77 35.58 14.63 -15.44
C CYS A 77 35.59 16.14 -15.21
N ALA A 78 36.71 16.83 -15.47
CA ALA A 78 36.78 18.28 -15.35
C ALA A 78 35.80 18.98 -16.32
N ARG A 79 35.69 18.46 -17.55
CA ARG A 79 34.74 18.96 -18.56
C ARG A 79 33.29 18.67 -18.18
N ALA A 80 32.99 17.52 -17.60
CA ALA A 80 31.65 17.18 -17.11
C ALA A 80 31.25 18.07 -15.94
N LEU A 81 32.17 18.32 -14.99
CA LEU A 81 31.96 19.27 -13.90
C LEU A 81 31.68 20.68 -14.43
N ASP A 82 32.42 21.14 -15.44
CA ASP A 82 32.17 22.44 -16.07
C ASP A 82 30.83 22.53 -16.76
N ARG A 83 30.46 21.48 -17.48
CA ARG A 83 29.14 21.38 -18.10
C ARG A 83 28.05 21.41 -17.04
N LEU A 84 28.23 20.72 -15.92
CA LEU A 84 27.27 20.69 -14.82
C LEU A 84 27.15 22.06 -14.14
N ILE A 85 28.27 22.72 -13.85
CA ILE A 85 28.29 24.08 -13.27
C ILE A 85 27.58 25.07 -14.22
N ALA A 86 27.93 25.06 -15.52
CA ALA A 86 27.30 25.92 -16.51
C ALA A 86 25.81 25.57 -16.75
N LEU A 87 25.41 24.33 -16.46
CA LEU A 87 24.04 23.88 -16.55
C LEU A 87 23.22 24.37 -15.36
N CYS A 88 23.77 24.30 -14.15
CA CYS A 88 23.09 24.65 -12.90
C CYS A 88 23.11 26.15 -12.57
N GLY A 89 24.15 26.88 -13.00
CA GLY A 89 24.35 28.28 -12.61
C GLY A 89 24.38 28.46 -11.08
N ASP A 90 23.78 29.56 -10.60
CA ASP A 90 23.74 29.91 -9.17
C ASP A 90 22.73 29.07 -8.35
N ALA A 91 21.94 28.22 -9.01
CA ALA A 91 20.87 27.45 -8.37
C ALA A 91 21.41 26.29 -7.50
N VAL A 92 22.65 25.87 -7.72
CA VAL A 92 23.27 24.72 -7.02
C VAL A 92 24.40 25.18 -6.11
N ARG A 93 24.25 24.90 -4.82
CA ARG A 93 25.26 25.25 -3.79
C ARG A 93 26.22 24.10 -3.46
N ARG A 94 25.90 22.88 -3.88
CA ARG A 94 26.63 21.66 -3.55
C ARG A 94 26.61 20.67 -4.70
N ILE A 95 27.72 20.00 -4.96
CA ILE A 95 27.79 18.88 -5.92
C ILE A 95 28.43 17.69 -5.22
N GLU A 96 27.83 16.52 -5.40
CA GLU A 96 28.41 15.26 -4.97
C GLU A 96 29.28 14.69 -6.09
N LEU A 97 30.54 14.40 -5.75
CA LEU A 97 31.50 13.73 -6.60
C LEU A 97 31.49 12.23 -6.25
N ARG A 98 30.94 11.38 -7.12
CA ARG A 98 30.75 9.95 -6.87
C ARG A 98 31.90 9.14 -7.46
N CYS A 99 32.69 8.51 -6.61
CA CYS A 99 33.80 7.64 -7.01
C CYS A 99 33.32 6.20 -7.22
N LEU A 100 32.46 5.97 -8.21
CA LEU A 100 31.97 4.64 -8.55
C LEU A 100 33.11 3.78 -9.11
N GLY A 101 33.30 2.58 -8.55
CA GLY A 101 34.34 1.64 -8.99
C GLY A 101 35.70 1.78 -8.29
N TRP A 102 35.89 2.79 -7.45
CA TRP A 102 37.14 2.94 -6.69
C TRP A 102 37.30 1.83 -5.63
N ASP A 103 38.30 0.97 -5.82
CA ASP A 103 38.60 -0.14 -4.93
C ASP A 103 39.54 0.25 -3.75
N GLY A 104 40.09 1.46 -3.76
CA GLY A 104 40.99 1.97 -2.73
C GLY A 104 42.49 1.70 -2.98
N ALA A 105 42.85 0.99 -4.06
CA ALA A 105 44.24 0.65 -4.38
C ALA A 105 44.81 1.53 -5.50
N GLY A 106 46.06 2.01 -5.34
CA GLY A 106 46.92 2.46 -6.44
C GLY A 106 46.53 3.69 -7.27
N ASP A 107 45.35 4.28 -7.07
CA ASP A 107 44.83 5.31 -8.00
C ASP A 107 45.22 6.75 -7.60
N SER A 108 46.51 7.07 -7.69
CA SER A 108 47.03 8.42 -7.44
C SER A 108 46.45 9.47 -8.40
N ARG A 109 46.02 9.05 -9.60
CA ARG A 109 45.38 9.93 -10.59
C ARG A 109 43.99 10.33 -10.15
N LEU A 110 43.14 9.38 -9.76
CA LEU A 110 41.81 9.69 -9.22
C LEU A 110 41.89 10.63 -8.01
N LEU A 111 42.81 10.38 -7.08
CA LEU A 111 42.98 11.23 -5.90
C LEU A 111 43.39 12.67 -6.27
N ALA A 112 44.30 12.82 -7.25
CA ALA A 112 44.68 14.14 -7.76
C ALA A 112 43.52 14.83 -8.51
N ALA A 113 42.73 14.09 -9.28
CA ALA A 113 41.56 14.61 -9.98
C ALA A 113 40.47 15.08 -9.00
N LEU A 114 40.23 14.31 -7.94
CA LEU A 114 39.32 14.70 -6.85
C LEU A 114 39.81 15.95 -6.12
N ASP A 115 41.10 16.03 -5.81
CA ASP A 115 41.67 17.20 -5.16
C ASP A 115 41.50 18.46 -6.03
N ALA A 116 41.86 18.37 -7.32
CA ALA A 116 41.68 19.45 -8.27
C ALA A 116 40.21 19.86 -8.47
N ALA A 117 39.30 18.89 -8.55
CA ALA A 117 37.86 19.15 -8.68
C ALA A 117 37.29 19.85 -7.45
N THR A 118 37.63 19.38 -6.25
CA THR A 118 37.16 19.98 -4.99
C THR A 118 37.70 21.40 -4.78
N ASP A 119 38.97 21.66 -5.13
CA ASP A 119 39.57 23.00 -5.10
C ASP A 119 38.84 23.96 -6.05
N ARG A 120 38.59 23.51 -7.28
CA ARG A 120 37.86 24.28 -8.29
C ARG A 120 36.45 24.63 -7.85
N MET A 121 35.72 23.67 -7.28
CA MET A 121 34.37 23.89 -6.76
C MET A 121 34.37 24.94 -5.64
N ARG A 122 35.32 24.85 -4.70
CA ARG A 122 35.47 25.84 -3.63
C ARG A 122 35.76 27.24 -4.17
N ALA A 123 36.62 27.35 -5.20
CA ALA A 123 36.98 28.63 -5.82
C ALA A 123 35.78 29.38 -6.42
N ILE A 124 34.71 28.66 -6.78
CA ILE A 124 33.46 29.23 -7.33
C ILE A 124 32.30 29.16 -6.33
N GLY A 125 32.56 28.87 -5.05
CA GLY A 125 31.54 28.88 -4.00
C GLY A 125 30.63 27.65 -3.93
N ILE A 126 30.97 26.56 -4.62
CA ILE A 126 30.24 25.29 -4.54
C ILE A 126 30.87 24.41 -3.46
N ALA A 127 30.06 23.96 -2.49
CA ALA A 127 30.48 23.09 -1.41
C ALA A 127 30.62 21.62 -1.89
N PRO A 128 31.83 21.02 -1.87
CA PRO A 128 32.02 19.66 -2.37
C PRO A 128 31.53 18.60 -1.40
N VAL A 129 30.87 17.57 -1.94
CA VAL A 129 30.45 16.37 -1.22
C VAL A 129 31.13 15.18 -1.89
N LEU A 130 31.71 14.27 -1.10
CA LEU A 130 32.38 13.10 -1.65
C LEU A 130 31.53 11.85 -1.44
N GLY A 131 31.21 11.13 -2.52
CA GLY A 131 30.36 9.94 -2.50
C GLY A 131 30.99 8.71 -3.13
N GLY A 132 30.31 7.57 -3.00
CA GLY A 132 30.65 6.30 -3.65
C GLY A 132 30.97 5.16 -2.67
N PRO A 133 31.07 3.90 -3.14
CA PRO A 133 31.31 2.72 -2.29
C PRO A 133 32.62 2.79 -1.49
N GLY A 134 33.57 3.61 -1.96
CA GLY A 134 34.83 3.94 -1.33
C GLY A 134 34.72 4.58 0.05
N THR A 135 33.74 5.45 0.23
CA THR A 135 33.74 6.46 1.28
C THR A 135 33.29 5.95 2.66
N ALA A 136 32.73 4.73 2.70
CA ALA A 136 32.29 4.09 3.94
C ALA A 136 33.39 3.31 4.69
N ARG A 137 34.62 3.24 4.15
CA ARG A 137 35.71 2.47 4.77
C ARG A 137 36.80 3.36 5.36
N ALA A 138 37.20 3.05 6.60
CA ALA A 138 38.16 3.87 7.35
C ALA A 138 39.54 3.99 6.67
N ASP A 139 40.06 2.89 6.10
CA ASP A 139 41.35 2.90 5.39
C ASP A 139 41.31 3.81 4.16
N ARG A 140 40.19 3.85 3.44
CA ARG A 140 39.98 4.72 2.28
C ARG A 140 39.81 6.19 2.68
N LEU A 141 39.09 6.48 3.77
CA LEU A 141 38.97 7.82 4.33
C LEU A 141 40.34 8.40 4.73
N ARG A 142 41.22 7.60 5.35
CA ARG A 142 42.59 8.02 5.67
C ARG A 142 43.42 8.36 4.43
N ARG A 143 43.25 7.61 3.34
CA ARG A 143 43.92 7.93 2.06
C ARG A 143 43.42 9.23 1.46
N LEU A 144 42.10 9.48 1.51
CA LEU A 144 41.51 10.75 1.06
C LEU A 144 41.99 11.94 1.91
N GLN A 145 42.18 11.73 3.22
CA GLN A 145 42.79 12.74 4.10
C GLN A 145 44.27 12.97 3.74
N ALA A 146 45.05 11.91 3.53
CA ALA A 146 46.46 12.01 3.15
C ALA A 146 46.66 12.72 1.79
N ALA A 147 45.69 12.58 0.88
CA ALA A 147 45.67 13.26 -0.42
C ALA A 147 45.11 14.70 -0.35
N GLY A 148 44.70 15.20 0.82
CA GLY A 148 44.13 16.54 0.98
C GLY A 148 42.64 16.69 0.57
N VAL A 149 42.07 15.71 -0.13
CA VAL A 149 40.68 15.72 -0.60
C VAL A 149 39.68 15.91 0.55
N LEU A 150 39.83 15.12 1.63
CA LEU A 150 38.90 15.18 2.76
C LEU A 150 38.97 16.55 3.48
N ALA A 151 40.14 17.21 3.48
CA ALA A 151 40.31 18.57 4.00
C ALA A 151 39.45 19.62 3.26
N ARG A 152 39.03 19.35 2.02
CA ARG A 152 38.29 20.31 1.17
C ARG A 152 36.78 20.02 1.04
N VAL A 153 36.30 18.85 1.43
CA VAL A 153 34.86 18.50 1.32
C VAL A 153 34.06 18.95 2.55
N ASP A 154 32.79 19.35 2.35
CA ASP A 154 31.87 19.70 3.44
C ASP A 154 31.15 18.48 4.01
N ALA A 155 31.00 17.43 3.21
CA ALA A 155 30.38 16.19 3.64
C ALA A 155 30.91 14.97 2.90
N VAL A 156 30.74 13.81 3.54
CA VAL A 156 30.94 12.50 2.93
C VAL A 156 29.58 11.82 2.80
N ALA A 157 29.22 11.49 1.57
CA ALA A 157 28.05 10.71 1.21
C ALA A 157 28.39 9.22 1.24
N LEU A 158 27.75 8.50 2.14
CA LEU A 158 27.83 7.06 2.30
C LEU A 158 26.73 6.45 1.43
N GLU A 159 27.13 5.89 0.30
CA GLU A 159 26.22 5.19 -0.59
C GLU A 159 25.88 3.83 0.04
N THR A 160 24.65 3.67 0.49
CA THR A 160 24.21 2.37 1.03
C THR A 160 23.90 1.46 -0.14
N PRO A 161 24.61 0.33 -0.31
CA PRO A 161 24.25 -0.60 -1.37
C PRO A 161 22.86 -1.14 -1.03
N GLY A 162 21.88 -0.87 -1.87
CA GLY A 162 20.55 -1.51 -1.81
C GLY A 162 20.58 -3.03 -2.05
N ARG A 163 21.65 -3.72 -1.66
CA ARG A 163 21.88 -5.15 -1.75
C ARG A 163 22.59 -5.66 -0.50
N SER A 164 21.90 -6.53 0.24
CA SER A 164 22.48 -7.65 1.02
C SER A 164 23.70 -7.39 1.93
N ASP A 165 23.95 -6.15 2.36
CA ASP A 165 24.98 -5.84 3.36
C ASP A 165 24.29 -5.71 4.73
N PRO A 166 24.29 -6.75 5.58
CA PRO A 166 23.61 -6.70 6.87
C PRO A 166 24.24 -5.66 7.83
N ASP A 167 25.51 -5.32 7.62
CA ASP A 167 26.31 -4.49 8.54
C ASP A 167 26.40 -3.01 8.11
N TRP A 168 25.59 -2.58 7.14
CA TRP A 168 25.66 -1.22 6.60
C TRP A 168 25.47 -0.13 7.67
N LEU A 169 24.63 -0.36 8.68
CA LEU A 169 24.46 0.55 9.82
C LEU A 169 25.74 0.69 10.65
N ALA A 170 26.41 -0.43 10.91
CA ALA A 170 27.68 -0.44 11.62
C ALA A 170 28.74 0.34 10.83
N ARG A 171 28.79 0.16 9.49
CA ARG A 171 29.68 0.93 8.62
C ARG A 171 29.38 2.42 8.64
N VAL A 172 28.12 2.83 8.68
CA VAL A 172 27.75 4.24 8.84
C VAL A 172 28.28 4.76 10.18
N ALA A 173 28.10 4.02 11.28
CA ALA A 173 28.62 4.41 12.58
C ALA A 173 30.15 4.50 12.61
N GLU A 174 30.85 3.52 12.05
CA GLU A 174 32.32 3.50 11.93
C GLU A 174 32.84 4.66 11.09
N ALA A 175 32.26 4.89 9.92
CA ALA A 175 32.64 5.99 9.03
C ALA A 175 32.44 7.34 9.72
N ARG A 176 31.38 7.52 10.51
CA ARG A 176 31.16 8.74 11.30
C ARG A 176 32.27 9.01 12.30
N VAL A 177 32.66 7.98 13.07
CA VAL A 177 33.74 8.10 14.06
C VAL A 177 35.05 8.45 13.35
N GLU A 178 35.36 7.77 12.25
CA GLU A 178 36.58 8.02 11.49
C GLU A 178 36.60 9.41 10.86
N ILE A 179 35.49 9.84 10.22
CA ILE A 179 35.38 11.18 9.61
C ILE A 179 35.56 12.26 10.67
N ALA A 180 34.90 12.12 11.83
CA ALA A 180 35.04 13.08 12.92
C ALA A 180 36.48 13.17 13.45
N ALA A 181 37.21 12.05 13.47
CA ALA A 181 38.62 12.01 13.87
C ALA A 181 39.56 12.64 12.82
N LEU A 182 39.29 12.43 11.54
CA LEU A 182 40.11 12.96 10.45
C LEU A 182 39.84 14.45 10.18
N LYS A 183 38.58 14.87 10.25
CA LYS A 183 38.12 16.25 10.05
C LYS A 183 36.81 16.50 10.78
N ALA A 184 36.91 17.09 11.96
CA ALA A 184 35.76 17.55 12.72
C ALA A 184 34.90 18.55 11.90
N GLY A 185 33.58 18.43 11.99
CA GLY A 185 32.64 19.29 11.29
C GLY A 185 32.29 18.88 9.86
N THR A 186 32.93 17.84 9.31
CA THR A 186 32.50 17.24 8.04
C THR A 186 31.19 16.48 8.22
N GLY A 187 30.18 16.84 7.43
CA GLY A 187 28.87 16.20 7.47
C GLY A 187 28.92 14.75 6.98
N VAL A 188 28.03 13.90 7.47
CA VAL A 188 27.89 12.52 7.04
C VAL A 188 26.49 12.29 6.51
N TRP A 189 26.39 11.93 5.23
CA TRP A 189 25.11 11.80 4.54
C TRP A 189 24.91 10.35 4.12
N ILE A 190 23.66 9.88 4.14
CA ILE A 190 23.28 8.62 3.52
C ILE A 190 22.65 8.96 2.16
N THR A 191 23.25 8.45 1.09
CA THR A 191 22.74 8.64 -0.26
C THR A 191 22.34 7.29 -0.86
N ASP A 192 21.42 7.37 -1.82
CA ASP A 192 21.00 6.20 -2.61
C ASP A 192 20.30 5.08 -1.82
N ALA A 193 19.80 5.39 -0.63
CA ALA A 193 19.15 4.43 0.25
C ALA A 193 17.81 3.96 -0.33
N ALA A 194 17.57 2.66 -0.32
CA ALA A 194 16.33 2.06 -0.79
C ALA A 194 16.00 0.83 0.04
N ALA A 195 14.73 0.43 0.06
CA ALA A 195 14.39 -0.89 0.59
C ALA A 195 15.12 -1.98 -0.23
N PRO A 196 15.63 -3.06 0.41
CA PRO A 196 16.20 -4.21 -0.28
C PRO A 196 15.26 -4.75 -1.36
N ARG A 197 15.80 -5.36 -2.42
CA ARG A 197 14.98 -5.87 -3.55
C ARG A 197 13.97 -6.92 -3.11
N GLU A 198 14.36 -7.75 -2.15
CA GLU A 198 13.59 -8.85 -1.56
C GLU A 198 12.84 -8.40 -0.30
N ALA A 199 12.79 -7.10 -0.01
CA ALA A 199 12.15 -6.60 1.19
C ALA A 199 10.64 -6.82 1.14
N THR A 200 10.13 -7.48 2.17
CA THR A 200 8.73 -7.39 2.57
C THR A 200 8.39 -5.95 3.00
N ALA A 201 7.09 -5.63 3.01
CA ALA A 201 6.61 -4.31 3.42
C ALA A 201 7.11 -3.95 4.84
N ALA A 202 7.00 -4.86 5.81
CA ALA A 202 7.52 -4.66 7.17
C ALA A 202 9.04 -4.40 7.20
N SER A 203 9.84 -5.16 6.44
CA SER A 203 11.29 -4.95 6.40
C SER A 203 11.67 -3.64 5.71
N GLY A 204 10.90 -3.19 4.72
CA GLY A 204 11.07 -1.89 4.08
C GLY A 204 10.85 -0.74 5.06
N LEU A 205 9.79 -0.81 5.88
CA LEU A 205 9.51 0.18 6.93
C LEU A 205 10.66 0.27 7.93
N ARG A 206 11.14 -0.87 8.43
CA ARG A 206 12.26 -0.93 9.38
C ARG A 206 13.55 -0.40 8.75
N HIS A 207 13.83 -0.74 7.49
CA HIS A 207 15.02 -0.28 6.80
C HIS A 207 15.02 1.25 6.63
N PHE A 208 13.86 1.82 6.27
CA PHE A 208 13.70 3.27 6.21
C PHE A 208 13.96 3.94 7.57
N CYS A 209 13.32 3.43 8.63
CA CYS A 209 13.50 3.99 9.97
C CYS A 209 14.95 3.84 10.46
N ALA A 210 15.60 2.72 10.18
CA ALA A 210 17.01 2.53 10.51
C ALA A 210 17.93 3.51 9.76
N ALA A 211 17.67 3.80 8.48
CA ALA A 211 18.42 4.81 7.71
C ALA A 211 18.23 6.22 8.26
N ARG A 212 17.02 6.51 8.71
CA ARG A 212 16.71 7.76 9.39
C ARG A 212 17.44 7.87 10.73
N ASP A 213 17.49 6.78 11.50
CA ASP A 213 18.03 6.76 12.86
C ASP A 213 19.55 6.46 12.91
N ALA A 214 20.20 6.23 11.78
CA ALA A 214 21.64 5.98 11.66
C ALA A 214 22.53 7.17 12.08
N GLY A 215 21.92 8.33 12.35
CA GLY A 215 22.59 9.54 12.83
C GLY A 215 23.36 10.30 11.75
N ALA A 216 22.97 10.14 10.48
CA ALA A 216 23.44 10.98 9.38
C ALA A 216 22.79 12.37 9.42
N ASP A 217 23.50 13.38 8.90
CA ASP A 217 22.98 14.74 8.77
C ASP A 217 21.91 14.83 7.68
N ARG A 218 22.01 13.98 6.66
CA ARG A 218 21.09 13.91 5.53
C ARG A 218 20.80 12.48 5.11
N LEU A 219 19.58 12.23 4.65
CA LEU A 219 19.15 10.97 4.04
C LEU A 219 18.49 11.25 2.69
N TYR A 220 19.01 10.64 1.63
CA TYR A 220 18.41 10.67 0.29
C TYR A 220 17.85 9.29 -0.07
N TRP A 221 16.52 9.16 -0.05
CA TRP A 221 15.83 7.90 -0.28
C TRP A 221 15.40 7.73 -1.76
N ARG A 222 15.75 6.59 -2.35
CA ARG A 222 15.39 6.17 -3.71
C ARG A 222 14.05 5.43 -3.69
N GLY A 223 13.21 5.68 -4.68
CA GLY A 223 11.98 4.93 -4.94
C GLY A 223 10.66 5.65 -4.62
N ALA A 224 10.67 6.75 -3.87
CA ALA A 224 9.44 7.54 -3.66
C ALA A 224 9.04 8.36 -4.91
N ALA A 225 10.03 8.77 -5.71
CA ALA A 225 9.82 9.48 -6.97
C ALA A 225 9.62 8.54 -8.19
N GLU A 226 9.82 7.23 -8.02
CA GLU A 226 9.83 6.24 -9.13
C GLU A 226 8.56 5.39 -9.22
N ALA A 227 7.62 5.54 -8.29
CA ALA A 227 6.40 4.75 -8.18
C ALA A 227 5.43 5.03 -9.36
N GLY A 228 5.70 4.38 -10.50
CA GLY A 228 4.74 4.24 -11.60
C GLY A 228 3.71 3.13 -11.30
N ALA A 229 2.69 3.03 -12.15
CA ALA A 229 1.55 2.12 -11.99
C ALA A 229 1.92 0.61 -11.94
N ASP A 230 3.09 0.23 -12.48
CA ASP A 230 3.55 -1.17 -12.57
C ASP A 230 4.48 -1.62 -11.43
N ALA A 231 4.72 -0.76 -10.43
CA ALA A 231 5.65 -1.07 -9.35
C ALA A 231 5.04 -2.06 -8.34
N ASN A 232 5.83 -3.06 -7.92
CA ASN A 232 5.43 -4.04 -6.90
C ASN A 232 4.93 -3.30 -5.63
N PRO A 233 3.68 -3.53 -5.19
CA PRO A 233 3.04 -2.77 -4.12
C PRO A 233 3.69 -2.94 -2.74
N ASP A 234 4.29 -4.11 -2.48
CA ASP A 234 5.03 -4.34 -1.24
C ASP A 234 6.32 -3.49 -1.20
N ARG A 235 6.87 -3.17 -2.38
CA ARG A 235 8.05 -2.31 -2.55
C ARG A 235 7.71 -0.82 -2.55
N THR A 236 6.43 -0.46 -2.73
CA THR A 236 5.98 0.94 -2.74
C THR A 236 5.32 1.38 -1.45
N LEU A 237 5.19 0.53 -0.42
CA LEU A 237 4.55 0.95 0.84
C LEU A 237 5.24 2.18 1.46
N VAL A 238 6.57 2.17 1.58
CA VAL A 238 7.33 3.33 2.10
C VAL A 238 7.07 4.57 1.23
N ALA A 239 7.11 4.44 -0.10
CA ALA A 239 6.86 5.54 -1.03
C ALA A 239 5.45 6.15 -0.85
N ARG A 240 4.43 5.31 -0.69
CA ARG A 240 3.05 5.75 -0.49
C ARG A 240 2.86 6.43 0.87
N LEU A 241 3.40 5.85 1.93
CA LEU A 241 3.34 6.45 3.27
C LEU A 241 4.07 7.79 3.33
N LEU A 242 5.20 7.91 2.64
CA LEU A 242 5.88 9.18 2.44
C LEU A 242 4.93 10.17 1.77
N ALA A 243 4.31 9.83 0.63
CA ALA A 243 3.37 10.73 -0.05
C ALA A 243 2.10 11.06 0.76
N GLU A 244 1.70 10.21 1.71
CA GLU A 244 0.53 10.42 2.56
C GLU A 244 0.82 11.31 3.79
N GLY A 245 2.01 11.21 4.39
CA GLY A 245 2.31 11.92 5.64
C GLY A 245 3.80 11.98 6.00
N GLY A 246 4.67 11.83 5.01
CA GLY A 246 6.11 11.96 5.13
C GLY A 246 6.79 10.90 6.03
N PRO A 247 8.02 11.19 6.50
CA PRO A 247 8.80 10.25 7.30
C PRO A 247 8.14 9.85 8.62
N GLU A 248 7.28 10.69 9.20
CA GLU A 248 6.56 10.36 10.44
C GLU A 248 5.48 9.31 10.20
N ARG A 249 4.83 9.34 9.03
CA ARG A 249 3.85 8.31 8.66
C ARG A 249 4.50 6.93 8.55
N VAL A 250 5.70 6.86 7.96
CA VAL A 250 6.49 5.63 7.90
C VAL A 250 6.89 5.14 9.30
N ARG A 251 7.35 6.05 10.17
CA ARG A 251 7.73 5.73 11.56
C ARG A 251 6.54 5.19 12.35
N SER A 252 5.41 5.89 12.33
CA SER A 252 4.19 5.50 13.04
C SER A 252 3.76 4.07 12.68
N LEU A 253 3.71 3.75 11.39
CA LEU A 253 3.39 2.39 10.97
C LEU A 253 4.46 1.37 11.36
N SER A 254 5.75 1.72 11.27
CA SER A 254 6.84 0.84 11.71
C SER A 254 6.75 0.52 13.21
N GLU A 255 6.31 1.47 14.04
CA GLU A 255 6.10 1.27 15.47
C GLU A 255 4.85 0.42 15.77
N MET A 256 3.77 0.61 15.00
CA MET A 256 2.59 -0.25 15.07
C MET A 256 2.90 -1.69 14.66
N ALA A 257 3.76 -1.86 13.67
CA ALA A 257 4.21 -3.16 13.16
C ALA A 257 5.35 -3.80 13.97
N ALA A 258 5.84 -3.12 15.02
CA ALA A 258 6.89 -3.66 15.86
C ALA A 258 6.36 -4.90 16.60
N PRO A 259 7.13 -6.01 16.66
CA PRO A 259 6.71 -7.20 17.40
C PRO A 259 6.42 -6.86 18.85
N ARG A 260 5.26 -7.31 19.35
CA ARG A 260 4.88 -7.18 20.75
C ARG A 260 4.63 -8.56 21.34
N THR A 261 5.01 -8.73 22.60
CA THR A 261 4.74 -9.99 23.31
C THR A 261 3.24 -10.14 23.51
N ILE A 262 2.63 -11.12 22.84
CA ILE A 262 1.24 -11.49 23.06
C ILE A 262 1.16 -12.16 24.44
N ARG A 263 0.39 -11.56 25.36
CA ARG A 263 0.26 -12.09 26.72
C ARG A 263 -0.75 -13.24 26.74
N ARG A 264 -0.28 -14.49 26.81
CA ARG A 264 -1.07 -15.72 27.13
C ARG A 264 -2.34 -16.01 26.29
N ALA A 265 -2.71 -15.16 25.32
CA ALA A 265 -3.93 -15.30 24.52
C ALA A 265 -3.61 -15.84 23.11
N ARG A 266 -4.54 -16.63 22.55
CA ARG A 266 -4.55 -16.99 21.13
C ARG A 266 -5.35 -15.92 20.37
N PRO A 267 -4.71 -14.98 19.64
CA PRO A 267 -5.39 -13.84 19.03
C PRO A 267 -6.34 -14.23 17.89
N VAL A 268 -7.25 -13.34 17.56
CA VAL A 268 -8.01 -13.44 16.30
C VAL A 268 -7.15 -12.87 15.17
N LEU A 269 -6.80 -13.70 14.20
CA LEU A 269 -6.10 -13.30 12.99
C LEU A 269 -7.10 -12.81 11.95
N VAL A 270 -7.05 -11.52 11.62
CA VAL A 270 -7.88 -10.92 10.56
C VAL A 270 -6.97 -10.57 9.39
N THR A 271 -6.97 -11.44 8.37
CA THR A 271 -6.27 -11.11 7.11
C THR A 271 -7.12 -10.12 6.32
N GLY A 272 -6.51 -9.08 5.75
CA GLY A 272 -7.26 -7.95 5.18
C GLY A 272 -7.87 -7.05 6.25
N GLY A 273 -7.33 -7.11 7.48
CA GLY A 273 -7.88 -6.46 8.67
C GLY A 273 -7.80 -4.93 8.66
N SER A 274 -7.00 -4.33 7.76
CA SER A 274 -7.00 -2.87 7.58
C SER A 274 -8.12 -2.40 6.64
N GLY A 275 -8.70 -3.31 5.87
CA GLY A 275 -9.80 -3.03 4.96
C GLY A 275 -11.12 -2.68 5.67
N PHE A 276 -12.16 -2.41 4.89
CA PHE A 276 -13.47 -2.00 5.39
C PHE A 276 -14.09 -3.02 6.36
N ILE A 277 -14.40 -4.24 5.90
CA ILE A 277 -15.01 -5.28 6.76
C ILE A 277 -14.03 -5.69 7.86
N GLY A 278 -12.74 -5.80 7.51
CA GLY A 278 -11.69 -6.24 8.43
C GLY A 278 -11.48 -5.31 9.63
N SER A 279 -11.51 -4.00 9.42
CA SER A 279 -11.33 -3.03 10.51
C SER A 279 -12.53 -2.99 11.46
N ASN A 280 -13.76 -3.13 10.93
CA ASN A 280 -14.96 -3.24 11.78
C ASN A 280 -14.98 -4.56 12.56
N LEU A 281 -14.55 -5.69 11.97
CA LEU A 281 -14.39 -6.95 12.69
C LEU A 281 -13.29 -6.87 13.77
N ALA A 282 -12.14 -6.30 13.43
CA ALA A 282 -11.05 -6.08 14.37
C ALA A 282 -11.51 -5.23 15.56
N GLU A 283 -12.19 -4.11 15.29
CA GLU A 283 -12.78 -3.25 16.32
C GLU A 283 -13.72 -4.01 17.24
N SER A 284 -14.60 -4.85 16.68
CA SER A 284 -15.55 -5.65 17.45
C SER A 284 -14.84 -6.63 18.39
N PHE A 285 -13.81 -7.35 17.93
CA PHE A 285 -13.05 -8.25 18.80
C PHE A 285 -12.20 -7.51 19.84
N LEU A 286 -11.58 -6.40 19.46
CA LEU A 286 -10.79 -5.58 20.38
C LEU A 286 -11.65 -4.97 21.49
N SER A 287 -12.85 -4.51 21.15
CA SER A 287 -13.82 -3.95 22.12
C SER A 287 -14.27 -4.97 23.16
N ASP A 288 -14.34 -6.25 22.79
CA ASP A 288 -14.61 -7.36 23.71
C ASP A 288 -13.38 -7.80 24.51
N GLY A 289 -12.23 -7.13 24.30
CA GLY A 289 -10.99 -7.43 25.00
C GLY A 289 -10.26 -8.65 24.45
N HIS A 290 -10.42 -9.00 23.18
CA HIS A 290 -9.55 -9.97 22.52
C HIS A 290 -8.28 -9.30 21.98
N ASP A 291 -7.19 -10.06 21.90
CA ASP A 291 -6.03 -9.68 21.08
C ASP A 291 -6.37 -9.93 19.59
N VAL A 292 -6.04 -8.97 18.73
CA VAL A 292 -6.28 -9.07 17.29
C VAL A 292 -4.98 -8.85 16.52
N VAL A 293 -4.68 -9.79 15.63
CA VAL A 293 -3.60 -9.66 14.65
C VAL A 293 -4.22 -9.22 13.33
N VAL A 294 -3.92 -7.99 12.91
CA VAL A 294 -4.28 -7.49 11.57
C VAL A 294 -3.15 -7.82 10.61
N TYR A 295 -3.40 -8.76 9.68
CA TYR A 295 -2.45 -9.17 8.65
C TYR A 295 -2.86 -8.58 7.31
N ASP A 296 -2.08 -7.66 6.76
CA ASP A 296 -2.49 -6.90 5.57
C ASP A 296 -1.27 -6.33 4.85
N ASN A 297 -1.25 -6.29 3.53
CA ASN A 297 -0.13 -5.68 2.79
C ASN A 297 -0.28 -4.15 2.65
N LEU A 298 -1.38 -3.59 3.14
CA LEU A 298 -1.71 -2.16 3.15
C LEU A 298 -1.71 -1.55 1.76
N GLU A 299 -1.99 -2.37 0.75
CA GLU A 299 -1.93 -1.90 -0.62
C GLU A 299 -3.05 -0.92 -0.94
N ARG A 300 -4.23 -1.12 -0.38
CA ARG A 300 -5.37 -0.30 -0.73
C ARG A 300 -5.20 1.09 -0.11
N ALA A 301 -5.29 2.13 -0.94
CA ALA A 301 -5.19 3.50 -0.47
C ALA A 301 -6.21 3.79 0.66
N GLY A 302 -5.75 4.50 1.70
CA GLY A 302 -6.59 4.90 2.82
C GLY A 302 -6.81 3.85 3.91
N VAL A 303 -6.46 2.57 3.72
CA VAL A 303 -6.68 1.53 4.74
C VAL A 303 -5.83 1.73 6.00
N VAL A 304 -4.69 2.41 5.88
CA VAL A 304 -3.84 2.74 7.03
C VAL A 304 -4.57 3.69 8.01
N ARG A 305 -5.53 4.50 7.53
CA ARG A 305 -6.39 5.34 8.40
C ARG A 305 -7.25 4.49 9.33
N ASN A 306 -7.72 3.34 8.85
CA ASN A 306 -8.48 2.41 9.69
C ASN A 306 -7.59 1.85 10.81
N LEU A 307 -6.33 1.53 10.50
CA LEU A 307 -5.35 1.11 11.51
C LEU A 307 -5.10 2.21 12.55
N ASP A 308 -4.99 3.47 12.14
CA ASP A 308 -4.82 4.58 13.08
C ASP A 308 -5.98 4.66 14.06
N GLY A 309 -7.22 4.55 13.56
CA GLY A 309 -8.43 4.57 14.38
C GLY A 309 -8.51 3.37 15.35
N LEU A 310 -8.05 2.20 14.94
CA LEU A 310 -7.94 1.02 15.82
C LEU A 310 -6.84 1.23 16.86
N ALA A 311 -5.65 1.67 16.45
CA ALA A 311 -4.49 1.85 17.32
C ALA A 311 -4.71 2.94 18.36
N ALA A 312 -5.45 4.01 18.03
CA ALA A 312 -5.80 5.07 18.95
C ALA A 312 -6.67 4.58 20.12
N ARG A 313 -7.53 3.59 19.89
CA ARG A 313 -8.47 3.07 20.89
C ARG A 313 -7.98 1.79 21.59
N HIS A 314 -7.22 0.96 20.88
CA HIS A 314 -6.93 -0.43 21.29
C HIS A 314 -5.45 -0.81 21.19
N ARG A 315 -4.55 0.17 21.36
CA ARG A 315 -3.10 0.02 21.14
C ARG A 315 -2.48 -1.22 21.76
N ASP A 316 -2.90 -1.63 22.95
CA ASP A 316 -2.28 -2.71 23.71
C ASP A 316 -2.64 -4.12 23.22
N ARG A 317 -3.74 -4.25 22.48
CA ARG A 317 -4.29 -5.54 22.00
C ARG A 317 -4.29 -5.66 20.47
N LEU A 318 -4.00 -4.57 19.77
CA LEU A 318 -3.83 -4.54 18.33
C LEU A 318 -2.39 -4.87 17.94
N HIS A 319 -2.22 -5.90 17.11
CA HIS A 319 -0.94 -6.33 16.56
C HIS A 319 -0.99 -6.22 15.03
N VAL A 320 -0.14 -5.40 14.43
CA VAL A 320 -0.17 -5.15 12.98
C VAL A 320 0.97 -5.92 12.29
N VAL A 321 0.62 -6.69 11.27
CA VAL A 321 1.57 -7.47 10.45
C VAL A 321 1.45 -6.99 9.00
N PRO A 322 2.25 -5.99 8.58
CA PRO A 322 2.20 -5.44 7.23
C PRO A 322 2.91 -6.39 6.25
N GLN A 323 2.20 -7.39 5.75
CA GLN A 323 2.74 -8.50 4.96
C GLN A 323 1.75 -9.01 3.90
N SER A 324 2.27 -9.60 2.83
CA SER A 324 1.45 -10.23 1.80
C SER A 324 1.06 -11.66 2.21
N LEU A 325 -0.10 -12.15 1.75
CA LEU A 325 -0.45 -13.57 1.88
C LEU A 325 0.51 -14.49 1.11
N LEU A 326 1.26 -13.93 0.15
CA LEU A 326 2.22 -14.67 -0.65
C LEU A 326 3.54 -14.89 0.10
N ASP A 327 3.76 -14.18 1.21
CA ASP A 327 4.92 -14.31 2.09
C ASP A 327 4.69 -15.47 3.07
N ARG A 328 5.18 -16.66 2.68
CA ARG A 328 4.88 -17.92 3.38
C ARG A 328 5.27 -17.92 4.85
N GLN A 329 6.49 -17.45 5.17
CA GLN A 329 7.00 -17.54 6.53
C GLN A 329 6.22 -16.66 7.52
N PRO A 330 6.02 -15.35 7.29
CA PRO A 330 5.20 -14.52 8.17
C PRO A 330 3.76 -15.03 8.30
N LEU A 331 3.18 -15.55 7.21
CA LEU A 331 1.84 -16.15 7.22
C LEU A 331 1.78 -17.38 8.14
N THR A 332 2.75 -18.30 8.03
CA THR A 332 2.83 -19.48 8.89
C THR A 332 2.97 -19.09 10.37
N GLU A 333 3.80 -18.09 10.69
CA GLU A 333 3.97 -17.59 12.05
C GLU A 333 2.65 -17.03 12.61
N ALA A 334 1.96 -16.17 11.85
CA ALA A 334 0.67 -15.62 12.24
C ALA A 334 -0.41 -16.70 12.45
N VAL A 335 -0.43 -17.73 11.61
CA VAL A 335 -1.37 -18.85 11.71
C VAL A 335 -1.09 -19.73 12.93
N ARG A 336 0.17 -20.01 13.24
CA ARG A 336 0.57 -20.88 14.36
C ARG A 336 -0.01 -20.41 15.70
N ASP A 337 0.02 -19.10 15.94
CA ASP A 337 -0.41 -18.53 17.22
C ASP A 337 -1.91 -18.21 17.25
N ALA A 338 -2.59 -18.17 16.11
CA ALA A 338 -3.99 -17.79 16.00
C ALA A 338 -4.93 -18.70 16.80
N GLY A 339 -5.93 -18.08 17.44
CA GLY A 339 -7.07 -18.74 18.09
C GLY A 339 -8.28 -18.87 17.17
N ALA A 340 -8.39 -17.96 16.21
CA ALA A 340 -9.38 -17.95 15.14
C ALA A 340 -8.84 -17.15 13.96
N ILE A 341 -9.37 -17.42 12.77
CA ILE A 341 -8.98 -16.73 11.54
C ILE A 341 -10.23 -16.21 10.83
N VAL A 342 -10.24 -14.92 10.52
CA VAL A 342 -11.20 -14.35 9.57
C VAL A 342 -10.44 -13.92 8.32
N HIS A 343 -10.73 -14.60 7.21
CA HIS A 343 -9.99 -14.44 5.96
C HIS A 343 -10.71 -13.49 5.00
N LEU A 344 -10.29 -12.23 4.98
CA LEU A 344 -10.89 -11.15 4.18
C LEU A 344 -9.92 -10.58 3.13
N ALA A 345 -8.62 -10.83 3.27
CA ALA A 345 -7.62 -10.39 2.30
C ALA A 345 -7.93 -10.97 0.91
N GLY A 346 -7.99 -10.10 -0.09
CA GLY A 346 -8.32 -10.46 -1.46
C GLY A 346 -8.21 -9.28 -2.40
N GLN A 347 -8.02 -9.57 -3.69
CA GLN A 347 -8.27 -8.62 -4.77
C GLN A 347 -9.79 -8.54 -4.94
N THR A 348 -10.39 -7.36 -4.78
CA THR A 348 -11.85 -7.18 -4.61
C THR A 348 -12.59 -6.60 -5.81
N ALA A 349 -11.90 -6.11 -6.84
CA ALA A 349 -12.50 -5.42 -7.98
C ALA A 349 -12.53 -6.31 -9.23
N VAL A 350 -13.71 -6.47 -9.83
CA VAL A 350 -13.87 -7.21 -11.09
C VAL A 350 -13.07 -6.54 -12.20
N THR A 351 -13.10 -5.21 -12.30
CA THR A 351 -12.40 -4.44 -13.33
C THR A 351 -10.88 -4.62 -13.26
N THR A 352 -10.29 -4.54 -12.05
CA THR A 352 -8.87 -4.84 -11.85
C THR A 352 -8.51 -6.28 -12.21
N SER A 353 -9.40 -7.23 -11.96
CA SER A 353 -9.16 -8.64 -12.34
C SER A 353 -9.07 -8.83 -13.86
N MET A 354 -9.74 -7.98 -14.65
CA MET A 354 -9.68 -8.03 -16.11
C MET A 354 -8.35 -7.51 -16.65
N THR A 355 -7.72 -6.54 -15.98
CA THR A 355 -6.44 -5.96 -16.40
C THR A 355 -5.23 -6.67 -15.79
N ALA A 356 -5.38 -7.29 -14.61
CA ALA A 356 -4.32 -8.01 -13.91
C ALA A 356 -4.78 -9.39 -13.40
N PRO A 357 -5.18 -10.33 -14.28
CA PRO A 357 -5.77 -11.62 -13.90
C PRO A 357 -4.81 -12.56 -13.15
N ILE A 358 -3.51 -12.56 -13.49
CA ILE A 358 -2.50 -13.36 -12.78
C ILE A 358 -2.42 -12.92 -11.33
N ARG A 359 -2.38 -11.60 -11.11
CA ARG A 359 -2.34 -11.01 -9.79
C ARG A 359 -3.60 -11.31 -8.98
N ASP A 360 -4.76 -11.19 -9.60
CA ASP A 360 -6.04 -11.57 -9.00
C ASP A 360 -6.04 -13.03 -8.53
N PHE A 361 -5.59 -13.95 -9.40
CA PHE A 361 -5.43 -15.36 -9.06
C PHE A 361 -4.42 -15.59 -7.92
N ASP A 362 -3.26 -14.94 -7.98
CA ASP A 362 -2.22 -15.08 -6.96
C ASP A 362 -2.73 -14.67 -5.59
N VAL A 363 -3.39 -13.52 -5.49
CA VAL A 363 -3.90 -13.03 -4.20
C VAL A 363 -5.09 -13.87 -3.71
N ASN A 364 -6.11 -14.04 -4.56
CA ASN A 364 -7.36 -14.67 -4.13
C ASN A 364 -7.24 -16.19 -4.01
N ALA A 365 -6.72 -16.88 -5.03
CA ALA A 365 -6.68 -18.34 -5.05
C ALA A 365 -5.41 -18.87 -4.36
N ARG A 366 -4.23 -18.48 -4.85
CA ARG A 366 -2.96 -18.98 -4.29
C ARG A 366 -2.74 -18.50 -2.86
N GLY A 367 -3.04 -17.24 -2.53
CA GLY A 367 -2.97 -16.70 -1.17
C GLY A 367 -3.85 -17.47 -0.18
N THR A 368 -5.11 -17.76 -0.56
CA THR A 368 -6.00 -18.60 0.26
C THR A 368 -5.43 -20.01 0.44
N LEU A 369 -4.90 -20.63 -0.62
CA LEU A 369 -4.31 -21.97 -0.54
C LEU A 369 -3.08 -22.00 0.38
N LEU A 370 -2.23 -20.96 0.36
CA LEU A 370 -1.09 -20.83 1.27
C LEU A 370 -1.55 -20.74 2.73
N LEU A 371 -2.62 -19.98 3.00
CA LEU A 371 -3.22 -19.88 4.34
C LEU A 371 -3.77 -21.22 4.81
N LEU A 372 -4.55 -21.91 3.97
CA LEU A 372 -5.11 -23.23 4.28
C LEU A 372 -4.02 -24.29 4.53
N GLU A 373 -2.94 -24.25 3.75
CA GLU A 373 -1.80 -25.16 3.95
C GLU A 373 -1.03 -24.85 5.24
N ALA A 374 -0.86 -23.57 5.59
CA ALA A 374 -0.29 -23.18 6.88
C ALA A 374 -1.17 -23.65 8.04
N MET A 375 -2.50 -23.52 7.93
CA MET A 375 -3.42 -24.07 8.94
C MET A 375 -3.25 -25.58 9.07
N ARG A 376 -3.28 -26.30 7.95
CA ARG A 376 -3.18 -27.77 7.94
C ARG A 376 -1.90 -28.28 8.60
N ARG A 377 -0.78 -27.60 8.39
CA ARG A 377 0.52 -28.02 8.92
C ARG A 377 0.79 -27.56 10.35
N ASP A 378 0.50 -26.30 10.63
CA ASP A 378 1.00 -25.63 11.84
C ASP A 378 -0.09 -25.41 12.89
N ASN A 379 -1.37 -25.41 12.52
CA ASN A 379 -2.49 -25.17 13.45
C ASN A 379 -3.83 -25.79 12.96
N PRO A 380 -3.93 -27.13 12.80
CA PRO A 380 -5.07 -27.76 12.12
C PRO A 380 -6.42 -27.59 12.84
N GLY A 381 -6.39 -27.25 14.13
CA GLY A 381 -7.60 -27.03 14.93
C GLY A 381 -8.13 -25.59 14.92
N VAL A 382 -7.44 -24.64 14.28
CA VAL A 382 -7.88 -23.23 14.26
C VAL A 382 -9.09 -23.06 13.34
N PRO A 383 -10.17 -22.40 13.83
CA PRO A 383 -11.33 -22.14 13.00
C PRO A 383 -11.08 -20.99 12.01
N LEU A 384 -11.60 -21.12 10.79
CA LEU A 384 -11.53 -20.10 9.75
C LEU A 384 -12.90 -19.80 9.15
N VAL A 385 -13.21 -18.51 9.00
CA VAL A 385 -14.33 -18.03 8.19
C VAL A 385 -13.80 -17.25 6.99
N PHE A 386 -14.19 -17.65 5.79
CA PHE A 386 -13.73 -17.05 4.53
C PHE A 386 -14.78 -16.13 3.91
N ALA A 387 -14.34 -14.93 3.51
CA ALA A 387 -15.09 -14.00 2.68
C ALA A 387 -15.11 -14.45 1.21
N SER A 388 -16.14 -15.16 0.77
CA SER A 388 -16.43 -15.40 -0.65
C SER A 388 -17.34 -14.30 -1.22
N THR A 389 -17.94 -14.53 -2.38
CA THR A 389 -18.70 -13.53 -3.14
C THR A 389 -19.88 -14.16 -3.87
N ASN A 390 -20.93 -13.39 -4.10
CA ASN A 390 -22.03 -13.76 -4.98
C ASN A 390 -21.61 -13.97 -6.46
N LYS A 391 -20.41 -13.53 -6.86
CA LYS A 391 -19.89 -13.74 -8.22
C LYS A 391 -19.54 -15.20 -8.54
N VAL A 392 -19.55 -16.08 -7.55
CA VAL A 392 -19.46 -17.54 -7.79
C VAL A 392 -20.68 -18.11 -8.52
N TYR A 393 -21.81 -17.38 -8.51
CA TYR A 393 -23.03 -17.74 -9.25
C TYR A 393 -23.06 -17.18 -10.68
N GLY A 394 -21.99 -16.51 -11.12
CA GLY A 394 -21.88 -15.99 -12.48
C GLY A 394 -22.87 -14.90 -12.81
N ARG A 395 -23.33 -14.89 -14.05
CA ARG A 395 -24.31 -13.92 -14.57
C ARG A 395 -25.76 -14.25 -14.21
N LEU A 396 -26.02 -15.44 -13.67
CA LEU A 396 -27.37 -15.95 -13.41
C LEU A 396 -28.27 -15.88 -14.65
N GLU A 397 -27.79 -16.38 -15.80
CA GLU A 397 -28.50 -16.25 -17.09
C GLU A 397 -29.88 -16.95 -17.10
N ALA A 398 -30.08 -17.94 -16.23
CA ALA A 398 -31.37 -18.60 -16.02
C ALA A 398 -32.39 -17.73 -15.26
N VAL A 399 -31.98 -16.62 -14.65
CA VAL A 399 -32.87 -15.71 -13.93
C VAL A 399 -33.46 -14.69 -14.90
N GLU A 400 -34.69 -14.94 -15.32
CA GLU A 400 -35.43 -13.98 -16.13
C GLU A 400 -35.87 -12.78 -15.28
N VAL A 401 -35.46 -11.59 -15.68
CA VAL A 401 -35.83 -10.32 -15.03
C VAL A 401 -36.77 -9.50 -15.91
N ALA A 402 -37.66 -8.75 -15.29
CA ALA A 402 -38.48 -7.73 -15.92
C ALA A 402 -38.18 -6.37 -15.30
N GLU A 403 -38.36 -5.31 -16.07
CA GLU A 403 -38.31 -3.95 -15.53
C GLU A 403 -39.57 -3.68 -14.69
N ASP A 404 -39.37 -3.09 -13.52
CA ASP A 404 -40.43 -2.70 -12.59
C ASP A 404 -40.09 -1.31 -12.01
N GLY A 405 -40.79 -0.28 -12.49
CA GLY A 405 -40.60 1.09 -12.01
C GLY A 405 -39.19 1.63 -12.28
N ASP A 406 -38.37 1.74 -11.24
CA ASP A 406 -36.95 2.15 -11.28
C ASP A 406 -35.98 1.02 -10.89
N ALA A 407 -36.47 -0.21 -10.87
CA ALA A 407 -35.74 -1.41 -10.55
C ALA A 407 -36.00 -2.49 -11.62
N CYS A 408 -35.29 -3.61 -11.50
CA CYS A 408 -35.67 -4.86 -12.12
C CYS A 408 -36.03 -5.88 -11.03
N ALA A 409 -36.92 -6.80 -11.36
CA ALA A 409 -37.34 -7.88 -10.48
C ALA A 409 -37.36 -9.21 -11.26
N PRO A 410 -37.08 -10.35 -10.61
CA PRO A 410 -37.21 -11.64 -11.26
C PRO A 410 -38.68 -11.93 -11.57
N ARG A 411 -38.94 -12.57 -12.72
CA ARG A 411 -40.30 -13.01 -13.12
C ARG A 411 -40.82 -14.14 -12.23
N ASP A 412 -39.91 -14.93 -11.66
CA ASP A 412 -40.22 -15.96 -10.68
C ASP A 412 -40.55 -15.30 -9.33
N ALA A 413 -41.80 -15.48 -8.88
CA ALA A 413 -42.30 -14.91 -7.63
C ALA A 413 -41.69 -15.54 -6.36
N ASP A 414 -41.25 -16.79 -6.43
CA ASP A 414 -40.54 -17.45 -5.33
C ASP A 414 -39.13 -16.88 -5.21
N LEU A 415 -38.46 -16.67 -6.34
CA LEU A 415 -37.16 -16.02 -6.36
C LEU A 415 -37.25 -14.57 -5.87
N ALA A 416 -38.25 -13.81 -6.31
CA ALA A 416 -38.50 -12.44 -5.85
C ALA A 416 -38.68 -12.37 -4.32
N ARG A 417 -39.35 -13.38 -3.74
CA ARG A 417 -39.66 -13.43 -2.31
C ARG A 417 -38.47 -13.85 -1.45
N ARG A 418 -37.61 -14.74 -1.93
CA ARG A 418 -36.58 -15.38 -1.10
C ARG A 418 -35.15 -14.93 -1.41
N GLY A 419 -34.85 -14.63 -2.67
CA GLY A 419 -33.48 -14.46 -3.14
C GLY A 419 -32.89 -15.73 -3.74
N ILE A 420 -31.63 -15.61 -4.18
CA ILE A 420 -30.79 -16.70 -4.68
C ILE A 420 -30.24 -17.48 -3.49
N GLY A 421 -30.56 -18.77 -3.41
CA GLY A 421 -30.06 -19.68 -2.38
C GLY A 421 -28.74 -20.37 -2.75
N GLU A 422 -28.17 -21.11 -1.79
CA GLU A 422 -26.86 -21.75 -1.97
C GLU A 422 -26.88 -22.95 -2.92
N ASP A 423 -28.06 -23.45 -3.29
CA ASP A 423 -28.26 -24.52 -4.28
C ASP A 423 -28.19 -24.03 -5.73
N ALA A 424 -28.11 -22.71 -5.94
CA ALA A 424 -27.89 -22.16 -7.28
C ALA A 424 -26.56 -22.65 -7.87
N GLU A 425 -26.57 -22.91 -9.18
CA GLU A 425 -25.41 -23.42 -9.90
C GLU A 425 -24.20 -22.48 -9.76
N LEU A 426 -23.04 -23.06 -9.47
CA LEU A 426 -21.78 -22.33 -9.52
C LEU A 426 -21.36 -22.17 -10.98
N SER A 427 -21.36 -20.93 -11.46
CA SER A 427 -21.02 -20.58 -12.83
C SER A 427 -19.96 -19.48 -12.80
N LEU A 428 -18.71 -19.85 -12.52
CA LEU A 428 -17.65 -18.87 -12.29
C LEU A 428 -17.42 -18.02 -13.55
N ALA A 429 -17.58 -16.70 -13.43
CA ALA A 429 -17.38 -15.76 -14.51
C ALA A 429 -16.46 -14.61 -14.08
N THR A 430 -15.68 -14.09 -15.03
CA THR A 430 -14.58 -13.11 -14.84
C THR A 430 -13.41 -13.68 -14.02
N PRO A 431 -12.17 -13.17 -14.18
CA PRO A 431 -11.03 -13.62 -13.39
C PRO A 431 -11.29 -13.54 -11.87
N TYR A 432 -11.90 -12.45 -11.39
CA TYR A 432 -12.32 -12.31 -9.98
C TYR A 432 -13.27 -13.42 -9.51
N GLY A 433 -14.33 -13.70 -10.27
CA GLY A 433 -15.27 -14.76 -9.93
C GLY A 433 -14.60 -16.15 -9.94
N CYS A 434 -13.70 -16.38 -10.89
CA CYS A 434 -12.89 -17.61 -10.94
C CYS A 434 -11.96 -17.74 -9.75
N SER A 435 -11.17 -16.73 -9.41
CA SER A 435 -10.19 -16.81 -8.33
C SER A 435 -10.84 -16.90 -6.95
N LYS A 436 -11.93 -16.16 -6.70
CA LYS A 436 -12.75 -16.31 -5.49
C LYS A 436 -13.48 -17.65 -5.44
N GLY A 437 -13.98 -18.16 -6.57
CA GLY A 437 -14.61 -19.47 -6.65
C GLY A 437 -13.65 -20.62 -6.38
N VAL A 438 -12.43 -20.55 -6.90
CA VAL A 438 -11.36 -21.52 -6.58
C VAL A 438 -11.06 -21.50 -5.09
N ALA A 439 -10.90 -20.31 -4.50
CA ALA A 439 -10.68 -20.17 -3.06
C ALA A 439 -11.85 -20.70 -2.23
N ASP A 440 -13.09 -20.36 -2.58
CA ASP A 440 -14.34 -20.86 -1.98
C ASP A 440 -14.36 -22.39 -1.93
N GLN A 441 -14.08 -23.03 -3.06
CA GLN A 441 -14.08 -24.49 -3.15
C GLN A 441 -12.93 -25.13 -2.37
N TYR A 442 -11.72 -24.54 -2.38
CA TYR A 442 -10.62 -25.05 -1.56
C TYR A 442 -10.88 -24.92 -0.06
N VAL A 443 -11.50 -23.83 0.39
CA VAL A 443 -11.86 -23.67 1.81
C VAL A 443 -12.82 -24.78 2.24
N LEU A 444 -13.87 -25.05 1.44
CA LEU A 444 -14.82 -26.13 1.71
C LEU A 444 -14.16 -27.52 1.63
N ASP A 445 -13.28 -27.71 0.65
CA ASP A 445 -12.63 -29.01 0.44
C ASP A 445 -11.62 -29.32 1.53
N PHE A 446 -10.89 -28.33 2.05
CA PHE A 446 -9.96 -28.56 3.15
C PHE A 446 -10.66 -29.02 4.45
N ALA A 447 -11.93 -28.65 4.65
CA ALA A 447 -12.74 -29.24 5.72
C ALA A 447 -13.02 -30.73 5.46
N ARG A 448 -13.40 -31.09 4.22
CA ARG A 448 -13.72 -32.49 3.86
C ARG A 448 -12.49 -33.40 3.83
N SER A 449 -11.43 -32.93 3.18
CA SER A 449 -10.23 -33.69 2.86
C SER A 449 -9.27 -33.78 4.04
N TYR A 450 -9.21 -32.75 4.87
CA TYR A 450 -8.23 -32.65 5.97
C TYR A 450 -8.86 -32.40 7.34
N GLY A 451 -10.18 -32.31 7.45
CA GLY A 451 -10.86 -32.07 8.73
C GLY A 451 -10.65 -30.67 9.29
N LEU A 452 -10.23 -29.69 8.48
CA LEU A 452 -10.09 -28.31 8.94
C LEU A 452 -11.46 -27.72 9.33
N ARG A 453 -11.47 -26.83 10.32
CA ARG A 453 -12.66 -26.16 10.82
C ARG A 453 -12.92 -24.89 10.00
N THR A 454 -13.49 -25.02 8.80
CA THR A 454 -13.65 -23.90 7.88
C THR A 454 -15.09 -23.67 7.44
N ALA A 455 -15.49 -22.42 7.25
CA ALA A 455 -16.79 -22.05 6.68
C ALA A 455 -16.64 -20.91 5.68
N VAL A 456 -17.58 -20.83 4.73
CA VAL A 456 -17.58 -19.83 3.66
C VAL A 456 -18.81 -18.93 3.75
N LEU A 457 -18.60 -17.62 3.62
CA LEU A 457 -19.66 -16.61 3.48
C LEU A 457 -19.63 -16.02 2.07
N ARG A 458 -20.60 -16.36 1.23
CA ARG A 458 -20.78 -15.83 -0.13
C ARG A 458 -21.52 -14.50 -0.08
N MET A 459 -20.74 -13.43 -0.02
CA MET A 459 -21.29 -12.10 0.27
C MET A 459 -21.89 -11.42 -0.96
N SER A 460 -23.00 -10.72 -0.73
CA SER A 460 -23.50 -9.65 -1.61
C SER A 460 -22.85 -8.30 -1.23
N CYS A 461 -23.57 -7.19 -1.36
CA CYS A 461 -23.05 -5.84 -1.18
C CYS A 461 -23.03 -5.44 0.31
N VAL A 462 -21.85 -5.33 0.91
CA VAL A 462 -21.68 -4.79 2.27
C VAL A 462 -21.27 -3.32 2.23
N TYR A 463 -21.83 -2.50 3.11
CA TYR A 463 -21.53 -1.07 3.22
C TYR A 463 -21.60 -0.56 4.66
N GLY A 464 -20.90 0.54 4.96
CA GLY A 464 -20.87 1.13 6.30
C GLY A 464 -19.59 1.92 6.59
N PRO A 465 -19.42 2.38 7.84
CA PRO A 465 -18.23 3.12 8.29
C PRO A 465 -16.91 2.42 7.95
N ASN A 466 -15.84 3.19 7.76
CA ASN A 466 -14.51 2.71 7.35
C ASN A 466 -14.42 2.18 5.90
N GLN A 467 -15.48 2.36 5.09
CA GLN A 467 -15.47 2.08 3.65
C GLN A 467 -15.17 3.34 2.84
N PHE A 468 -13.98 3.39 2.23
CA PHE A 468 -13.63 4.40 1.22
C PHE A 468 -13.97 3.83 -0.18
N GLY A 469 -15.21 4.05 -0.61
CA GLY A 469 -15.73 3.54 -1.88
C GLY A 469 -15.14 4.22 -3.12
N THR A 470 -14.92 3.46 -4.19
CA THR A 470 -14.46 3.92 -5.50
C THR A 470 -15.46 3.49 -6.58
N GLU A 471 -15.29 3.98 -7.82
CA GLU A 471 -16.18 3.58 -8.93
C GLU A 471 -16.16 2.06 -9.15
N ASP A 472 -15.04 1.40 -8.86
CA ASP A 472 -14.85 -0.04 -9.01
C ASP A 472 -15.31 -0.88 -7.81
N GLN A 473 -15.49 -0.27 -6.62
CA GLN A 473 -15.77 -1.02 -5.40
C GLN A 473 -16.55 -0.22 -4.36
N GLY A 474 -17.57 -0.85 -3.76
CA GLY A 474 -18.33 -0.27 -2.64
C GLY A 474 -19.26 0.83 -3.12
N TRP A 475 -20.15 0.49 -4.05
CA TRP A 475 -20.97 1.44 -4.79
C TRP A 475 -21.84 2.34 -3.91
N VAL A 476 -22.36 1.84 -2.78
CA VAL A 476 -23.14 2.63 -1.82
C VAL A 476 -22.30 3.77 -1.22
N ALA A 477 -21.12 3.45 -0.69
CA ALA A 477 -20.20 4.44 -0.14
C ALA A 477 -19.64 5.37 -1.22
N HIS A 478 -19.36 4.84 -2.41
CA HIS A 478 -18.89 5.63 -3.54
C HIS A 478 -19.92 6.69 -3.93
N PHE A 479 -21.18 6.31 -4.12
CA PHE A 479 -22.23 7.24 -4.55
C PHE A 479 -22.45 8.34 -3.51
N LEU A 480 -22.49 7.98 -2.23
CA LEU A 480 -22.64 8.95 -1.15
C LEU A 480 -21.45 9.92 -1.08
N LEU A 481 -20.21 9.43 -1.22
CA LEU A 481 -19.02 10.28 -1.28
C LEU A 481 -19.08 11.27 -2.45
N ARG A 482 -19.42 10.79 -3.65
CA ARG A 482 -19.54 11.65 -4.84
C ARG A 482 -20.62 12.72 -4.67
N ALA A 483 -21.76 12.36 -4.10
CA ALA A 483 -22.81 13.33 -3.78
C ALA A 483 -22.33 14.40 -2.79
N LEU A 484 -21.64 14.00 -1.72
CA LEU A 484 -21.09 14.93 -0.72
C LEU A 484 -19.99 15.85 -1.31
N GLU A 485 -19.24 15.36 -2.30
CA GLU A 485 -18.21 16.11 -3.03
C GLU A 485 -18.75 16.96 -4.19
N ASN A 486 -20.05 16.87 -4.51
CA ASN A 486 -20.66 17.41 -5.73
C ASN A 486 -19.97 16.92 -7.03
N GLY A 487 -19.50 15.67 -7.02
CA GLY A 487 -18.90 15.02 -8.17
C GLY A 487 -19.90 14.18 -8.98
N PRO A 488 -19.64 13.94 -10.28
CA PRO A 488 -20.49 13.06 -11.09
C PRO A 488 -20.45 11.61 -10.60
N ILE A 489 -21.54 10.89 -10.87
CA ILE A 489 -21.71 9.44 -10.67
C ILE A 489 -22.01 8.78 -12.01
N THR A 490 -21.25 7.74 -12.36
CA THR A 490 -21.48 6.93 -13.55
C THR A 490 -22.31 5.69 -13.20
N LEU A 491 -23.46 5.51 -13.85
CA LEU A 491 -24.24 4.29 -13.85
C LEU A 491 -23.86 3.43 -15.05
N PHE A 492 -23.38 2.22 -14.79
CA PHE A 492 -23.10 1.23 -15.83
C PHE A 492 -24.38 0.46 -16.14
N GLY A 493 -24.93 0.64 -17.34
CA GLY A 493 -26.26 0.14 -17.69
C GLY A 493 -27.38 1.15 -17.37
N SER A 494 -28.58 0.64 -17.09
CA SER A 494 -29.78 1.48 -16.91
C SER A 494 -29.91 2.09 -15.51
N GLY A 495 -29.14 1.62 -14.53
CA GLY A 495 -29.32 1.98 -13.11
C GLY A 495 -30.39 1.17 -12.39
N ARG A 496 -31.17 0.36 -13.13
CA ARG A 496 -32.28 -0.44 -12.60
C ARG A 496 -31.80 -1.74 -11.95
N GLN A 497 -30.53 -2.10 -12.08
CA GLN A 497 -30.01 -3.32 -11.47
C GLN A 497 -30.17 -3.29 -9.94
N VAL A 498 -30.52 -4.43 -9.37
CA VAL A 498 -30.82 -4.58 -7.95
C VAL A 498 -29.77 -5.42 -7.24
N ARG A 499 -29.37 -4.94 -6.06
CA ARG A 499 -28.57 -5.69 -5.09
C ARG A 499 -29.24 -5.59 -3.73
N ASP A 500 -29.18 -6.65 -2.95
CA ASP A 500 -29.38 -6.53 -1.51
C ASP A 500 -28.14 -5.92 -0.84
N VAL A 501 -28.35 -4.87 -0.05
CA VAL A 501 -27.29 -4.18 0.67
C VAL A 501 -27.33 -4.54 2.15
N LEU A 502 -26.18 -4.86 2.73
CA LEU A 502 -26.01 -5.28 4.12
C LEU A 502 -25.17 -4.25 4.87
N TYR A 503 -25.68 -3.76 6.00
CA TYR A 503 -24.91 -2.87 6.86
C TYR A 503 -23.79 -3.62 7.56
N VAL A 504 -22.64 -2.96 7.75
CA VAL A 504 -21.41 -3.62 8.22
C VAL A 504 -21.55 -4.28 9.58
N ASP A 505 -22.32 -3.72 10.51
CA ASP A 505 -22.53 -4.31 11.85
C ASP A 505 -23.21 -5.68 11.76
N ASP A 506 -24.20 -5.81 10.87
CA ASP A 506 -24.89 -7.09 10.63
C ASP A 506 -23.94 -8.10 9.97
N ALA A 507 -23.05 -7.64 9.08
CA ALA A 507 -22.01 -8.49 8.51
C ALA A 507 -21.02 -8.96 9.59
N VAL A 508 -20.55 -8.06 10.46
CA VAL A 508 -19.66 -8.39 11.59
C VAL A 508 -20.30 -9.46 12.49
N ASP A 509 -21.58 -9.29 12.85
CA ASP A 509 -22.33 -10.27 13.64
C ASP A 509 -22.41 -11.64 12.94
N ALA A 510 -22.62 -11.68 11.62
CA ALA A 510 -22.61 -12.93 10.85
C ALA A 510 -21.28 -13.68 10.98
N TYR A 511 -20.15 -12.99 10.75
CA TYR A 511 -18.81 -13.58 10.85
C TYR A 511 -18.56 -14.16 12.24
N ARG A 512 -18.91 -13.41 13.29
CA ARG A 512 -18.73 -13.83 14.68
C ARG A 512 -19.57 -15.07 15.00
N ARG A 513 -20.85 -15.09 14.65
CA ARG A 513 -21.72 -16.24 14.91
C ARG A 513 -21.32 -17.50 14.15
N VAL A 514 -20.85 -17.35 12.91
CA VAL A 514 -20.32 -18.48 12.14
C VAL A 514 -19.06 -19.03 12.81
N LEU A 515 -18.17 -18.14 13.28
CA LEU A 515 -16.97 -18.53 13.98
C LEU A 515 -17.29 -19.24 15.31
N ASP A 516 -18.24 -18.72 16.09
CA ASP A 516 -18.68 -19.31 17.36
C ASP A 516 -19.34 -20.69 17.17
N ARG A 517 -20.00 -20.91 16.03
CA ARG A 517 -20.67 -22.18 15.70
C ARG A 517 -19.88 -23.04 14.73
N ILE A 518 -18.59 -22.78 14.54
CA ILE A 518 -17.77 -23.42 13.51
C ILE A 518 -17.83 -24.96 13.55
N ASP A 519 -17.97 -25.56 14.74
CA ASP A 519 -18.08 -27.02 14.89
C ASP A 519 -19.35 -27.60 14.25
N ALA A 520 -20.45 -26.85 14.22
CA ALA A 520 -21.71 -27.26 13.60
C ALA A 520 -21.79 -26.88 12.11
N VAL A 521 -20.99 -25.91 11.67
CA VAL A 521 -21.07 -25.32 10.33
C VAL A 521 -19.85 -25.57 9.46
N SER A 522 -18.83 -26.28 9.96
CA SER A 522 -17.63 -26.61 9.20
C SER A 522 -17.97 -27.32 7.87
N GLY A 523 -17.25 -26.96 6.81
CA GLY A 523 -17.44 -27.48 5.46
C GLY A 523 -18.67 -26.95 4.73
N LYS A 524 -19.37 -25.94 5.28
CA LYS A 524 -20.57 -25.34 4.67
C LYS A 524 -20.29 -23.93 4.12
N ALA A 525 -21.04 -23.59 3.07
CA ALA A 525 -21.13 -22.24 2.54
C ALA A 525 -22.50 -21.66 2.85
N PHE A 526 -22.54 -20.35 3.12
CA PHE A 526 -23.76 -19.60 3.37
C PHE A 526 -23.76 -18.31 2.55
N ASN A 527 -24.92 -17.94 2.01
CA ASN A 527 -25.10 -16.63 1.43
C ASN A 527 -25.23 -15.59 2.55
N LEU A 528 -24.60 -14.42 2.35
CA LEU A 528 -24.63 -13.30 3.28
C LEU A 528 -24.94 -12.01 2.54
N GLY A 529 -26.09 -11.42 2.83
CA GLY A 529 -26.51 -10.14 2.27
C GLY A 529 -27.69 -9.55 3.02
N GLY A 530 -28.20 -8.43 2.51
CA GLY A 530 -29.34 -7.74 3.12
C GLY A 530 -30.67 -8.47 2.97
N GLY A 531 -30.73 -9.45 2.06
CA GLY A 531 -31.95 -10.17 1.72
C GLY A 531 -33.02 -9.30 1.04
N PRO A 532 -34.21 -9.86 0.77
CA PRO A 532 -35.28 -9.17 0.04
C PRO A 532 -35.72 -7.85 0.67
N ALA A 533 -35.69 -7.73 2.00
CA ALA A 533 -36.08 -6.51 2.72
C ALA A 533 -35.13 -5.32 2.48
N ASN A 534 -33.88 -5.60 2.07
CA ASN A 534 -32.86 -4.59 1.77
C ASN A 534 -32.40 -4.62 0.31
N ALA A 535 -33.23 -5.16 -0.59
CA ALA A 535 -33.00 -5.12 -2.03
C ALA A 535 -33.26 -3.70 -2.57
N VAL A 536 -32.24 -3.10 -3.21
CA VAL A 536 -32.27 -1.72 -3.68
C VAL A 536 -31.65 -1.61 -5.07
N SER A 537 -32.25 -0.79 -5.94
CA SER A 537 -31.68 -0.43 -7.24
C SER A 537 -30.71 0.75 -7.13
N LEU A 538 -29.87 0.98 -8.14
CA LEU A 538 -28.98 2.15 -8.14
C LEU A 538 -29.80 3.45 -8.15
N LEU A 539 -30.88 3.50 -8.92
CA LEU A 539 -31.78 4.66 -8.99
C LEU A 539 -32.49 4.93 -7.66
N ALA A 540 -32.96 3.89 -6.97
CA ALA A 540 -33.58 4.02 -5.65
C ALA A 540 -32.58 4.54 -4.61
N LEU A 541 -31.33 4.05 -4.63
CA LEU A 541 -30.30 4.55 -3.72
C LEU A 541 -29.98 6.02 -3.98
N LEU A 542 -29.84 6.43 -5.25
CA LEU A 542 -29.54 7.82 -5.59
C LEU A 542 -30.61 8.78 -5.05
N ARG A 543 -31.89 8.45 -5.22
CA ARG A 543 -32.99 9.26 -4.65
C ARG A 543 -32.89 9.41 -3.14
N GLU A 544 -32.53 8.33 -2.44
CA GLU A 544 -32.34 8.38 -0.98
C GLU A 544 -31.09 9.20 -0.60
N ILE A 545 -30.00 9.10 -1.36
CA ILE A 545 -28.80 9.93 -1.14
C ILE A 545 -29.15 11.42 -1.30
N GLU A 546 -29.91 11.79 -2.32
CA GLU A 546 -30.36 13.17 -2.50
C GLU A 546 -31.22 13.64 -1.31
N ALA A 547 -32.11 12.79 -0.82
CA ALA A 547 -32.95 13.08 0.34
C ALA A 547 -32.12 13.26 1.64
N VAL A 548 -31.15 12.37 1.90
CA VAL A 548 -30.32 12.40 3.12
C VAL A 548 -29.30 13.55 3.09
N THR A 549 -28.75 13.87 1.92
CA THR A 549 -27.69 14.89 1.79
C THR A 549 -28.23 16.28 1.46
N GLY A 550 -29.45 16.39 0.94
CA GLY A 550 -30.01 17.62 0.38
C GLY A 550 -29.28 18.10 -0.88
N ARG A 551 -28.50 17.25 -1.55
CA ARG A 551 -27.69 17.58 -2.74
C ARG A 551 -28.22 16.84 -3.95
N THR A 552 -28.30 17.53 -5.09
CA THR A 552 -28.60 16.91 -6.38
C THR A 552 -27.38 16.18 -6.94
N VAL A 553 -27.57 15.03 -7.56
CA VAL A 553 -26.48 14.23 -8.15
C VAL A 553 -26.40 14.41 -9.68
N ASP A 554 -25.21 14.69 -10.21
CA ASP A 554 -24.93 14.60 -11.67
C ASP A 554 -24.74 13.12 -12.06
N VAL A 555 -25.71 12.56 -12.79
CA VAL A 555 -25.73 11.15 -13.21
C VAL A 555 -25.36 11.02 -14.68
N ARG A 556 -24.36 10.17 -14.96
CA ARG A 556 -23.93 9.79 -16.32
C ARG A 556 -24.17 8.32 -16.54
N HIS A 557 -24.38 7.92 -17.79
CA HIS A 557 -24.53 6.53 -18.17
C HIS A 557 -23.33 6.03 -18.98
N ALA A 558 -22.93 4.79 -18.70
CA ALA A 558 -21.93 4.04 -19.44
C ALA A 558 -22.46 2.64 -19.79
N PRO A 559 -21.85 1.92 -20.75
CA PRO A 559 -22.20 0.55 -21.05
C PRO A 559 -22.11 -0.38 -19.82
N TRP A 560 -22.82 -1.51 -19.88
CA TRP A 560 -22.78 -2.52 -18.81
C TRP A 560 -21.37 -3.04 -18.54
N ARG A 561 -21.06 -3.32 -17.28
CA ARG A 561 -19.80 -3.98 -16.90
C ARG A 561 -19.83 -5.47 -17.27
N PRO A 562 -18.69 -6.05 -17.69
CA PRO A 562 -18.58 -7.49 -17.90
C PRO A 562 -18.95 -8.27 -16.63
N GLY A 563 -19.81 -9.28 -16.79
CA GLY A 563 -20.23 -10.16 -15.68
C GLY A 563 -21.17 -9.52 -14.66
N ASP A 564 -21.73 -8.33 -14.94
CA ASP A 564 -22.67 -7.71 -14.01
C ASP A 564 -24.03 -8.42 -14.05
N GLN A 565 -24.61 -8.63 -12.87
CA GLN A 565 -25.90 -9.31 -12.72
C GLN A 565 -27.02 -8.26 -12.79
N PRO A 566 -28.10 -8.44 -13.57
CA PRO A 566 -29.23 -7.51 -13.51
C PRO A 566 -29.85 -7.49 -12.11
N TRP A 567 -29.99 -8.65 -11.48
CA TRP A 567 -30.59 -8.80 -10.15
C TRP A 567 -29.82 -9.84 -9.33
N PHE A 568 -29.47 -9.50 -8.09
CA PHE A 568 -28.96 -10.46 -7.11
C PHE A 568 -29.45 -10.06 -5.72
N VAL A 569 -30.15 -10.97 -5.05
CA VAL A 569 -30.58 -10.83 -3.66
C VAL A 569 -30.24 -12.14 -2.96
N SER A 570 -29.67 -12.08 -1.76
CA SER A 570 -29.23 -13.26 -1.02
C SER A 570 -30.39 -13.91 -0.28
N ASP A 571 -30.67 -15.19 -0.51
CA ASP A 571 -31.44 -15.98 0.45
C ASP A 571 -30.52 -16.37 1.61
N CYS A 572 -30.77 -15.80 2.79
CA CYS A 572 -29.94 -16.01 3.99
C CYS A 572 -30.55 -17.04 4.97
N ALA A 573 -31.57 -17.79 4.55
CA ALA A 573 -32.29 -18.71 5.43
C ALA A 573 -31.39 -19.80 6.03
N ARG A 574 -30.42 -20.34 5.27
CA ARG A 574 -29.48 -21.35 5.79
C ARG A 574 -28.56 -20.79 6.86
N LEU A 575 -28.08 -19.56 6.68
CA LEU A 575 -27.27 -18.88 7.68
C LEU A 575 -28.09 -18.68 8.96
N GLY A 576 -29.30 -18.14 8.84
CA GLY A 576 -30.18 -17.91 9.98
C GLY A 576 -30.54 -19.19 10.73
N ALA A 577 -30.86 -20.27 10.02
CA ALA A 577 -31.13 -21.57 10.64
C ALA A 577 -29.90 -22.13 11.39
N ALA A 578 -28.70 -21.96 10.82
CA ALA A 578 -27.46 -22.49 11.39
C ALA A 578 -26.94 -21.67 12.59
N THR A 579 -27.14 -20.34 12.59
CA THR A 579 -26.49 -19.42 13.55
C THR A 579 -27.43 -18.55 14.36
N GLY A 580 -28.72 -18.52 14.03
CA GLY A 580 -29.69 -17.56 14.57
C GLY A 580 -29.45 -16.12 14.08
N TRP A 581 -28.62 -15.93 13.04
CA TRP A 581 -28.36 -14.63 12.45
C TRP A 581 -29.53 -14.13 11.61
N ALA A 582 -29.79 -12.83 11.66
CA ALA A 582 -30.65 -12.11 10.73
C ALA A 582 -30.14 -10.67 10.60
N ALA A 583 -30.25 -10.08 9.42
CA ALA A 583 -29.93 -8.66 9.24
C ALA A 583 -30.91 -7.80 10.05
N ALA A 584 -30.40 -6.94 10.92
CA ALA A 584 -31.21 -6.09 11.77
C ALA A 584 -31.36 -4.65 11.23
N THR A 585 -30.40 -4.19 10.40
CA THR A 585 -30.37 -2.81 9.93
C THR A 585 -31.08 -2.67 8.58
N GLY A 586 -32.09 -1.79 8.52
CA GLY A 586 -32.71 -1.39 7.27
C GLY A 586 -31.77 -0.53 6.42
N TRP A 587 -31.83 -0.66 5.09
CA TRP A 587 -30.84 -0.01 4.22
C TRP A 587 -30.83 1.53 4.29
N ARG A 588 -31.99 2.15 4.55
CA ARG A 588 -32.10 3.61 4.75
C ARG A 588 -31.41 4.06 6.04
N ASP A 589 -31.65 3.35 7.13
CA ASP A 589 -30.99 3.62 8.41
C ASP A 589 -29.48 3.45 8.29
N GLY A 590 -29.02 2.37 7.65
CA GLY A 590 -27.60 2.15 7.38
C GLY A 590 -26.99 3.25 6.51
N LEU A 591 -27.72 3.76 5.51
CA LEU A 591 -27.26 4.87 4.67
C LEU A 591 -27.14 6.17 5.47
N ALA A 592 -28.13 6.49 6.31
CA ALA A 592 -28.10 7.65 7.18
C ALA A 592 -26.91 7.60 8.16
N ARG A 593 -26.63 6.43 8.76
CA ARG A 593 -25.45 6.21 9.61
C ARG A 593 -24.14 6.41 8.85
N LEU A 594 -24.05 5.91 7.60
CA LEU A 594 -22.87 6.13 6.77
C LEU A 594 -22.68 7.61 6.40
N ALA A 595 -23.77 8.34 6.12
CA ALA A 595 -23.72 9.78 5.87
C ALA A 595 -23.26 10.57 7.11
N ALA A 596 -23.74 10.18 8.30
CA ALA A 596 -23.29 10.76 9.57
C ALA A 596 -21.78 10.52 9.79
N TRP A 597 -21.30 9.32 9.47
CA TRP A 597 -19.87 9.00 9.56
C TRP A 597 -19.01 9.86 8.62
N PHE A 598 -19.39 10.00 7.35
CA PHE A 598 -18.65 10.85 6.40
C PHE A 598 -18.66 12.33 6.75
N THR A 599 -19.73 12.81 7.39
CA THR A 599 -19.85 14.22 7.82
C THR A 599 -19.22 14.50 9.18
N GLY A 600 -18.74 13.49 9.89
CA GLY A 600 -18.17 13.63 11.24
C GLY A 600 -19.22 13.99 12.30
N THR A 601 -20.50 13.74 12.03
CA THR A 601 -21.62 14.00 12.96
C THR A 601 -21.98 12.77 13.80
N ALA A 602 -21.28 11.66 13.61
CA ALA A 602 -21.37 10.47 14.45
C ALA A 602 -20.54 10.65 15.73
N ASP A 603 -21.15 10.41 16.90
CA ASP A 603 -20.46 10.41 18.19
C ASP A 603 -19.30 9.41 18.19
N GLY A 604 -18.05 9.92 18.24
CA GLY A 604 -16.83 9.11 18.42
C GLY A 604 -15.99 8.82 17.17
N GLY A 605 -16.34 9.33 15.98
CA GLY A 605 -15.51 9.20 14.77
C GLY A 605 -14.52 10.36 14.60
N THR A 606 -13.23 10.07 14.41
CA THR A 606 -12.26 11.07 13.93
C THR A 606 -12.75 11.66 12.60
N ALA A 607 -12.97 12.97 12.57
CA ALA A 607 -13.42 13.68 11.37
C ALA A 607 -12.54 13.32 10.17
N VAL A 608 -13.18 12.98 9.04
CA VAL A 608 -12.46 12.87 7.76
C VAL A 608 -12.02 14.28 7.40
N GLU A 609 -10.75 14.61 7.62
CA GLU A 609 -10.18 15.83 7.06
C GLU A 609 -10.40 15.81 5.56
N ARG A 610 -11.24 16.74 5.09
CA ARG A 610 -11.48 16.95 3.67
C ARG A 610 -10.14 17.25 3.03
N LYS A 611 -9.75 16.43 2.05
CA LYS A 611 -8.66 16.76 1.14
C LYS A 611 -9.14 17.93 0.28
N THR A 612 -8.97 19.15 0.77
CA THR A 612 -8.97 20.32 -0.11
C THR A 612 -7.79 20.13 -1.06
N ALA A 613 -8.11 20.12 -2.36
CA ALA A 613 -7.15 20.00 -3.46
C ALA A 613 -6.04 21.06 -3.38
#